data_AF-R6U7R1-F1
#
_entry.id   AF-R6U7R1-F1
#
_cell.length_a   1.000
_cell.length_b   1.000
_cell.length_c   1.000
_cell.angle_alpha   90.00
_cell.angle_beta   90.00
_cell.angle_gamma   90.00
#
_symmetry.space_group_name_H-M   'P 1'
#
loop_
_entity.id
_entity.type
_entity.pdbx_description
1 polymer ?
#
loop_
_entity_poly.entity_id
_entity_poly.type
_entity_poly.pdbx_seq_one_letter_code
_entity_poly.pdbx_strand_id
1 'polypeptide(L)'
;MKDIWISESPENNGIRLCFSKGFEPELKSEICAFVRWIRWKYRFPVRLKMYVKFEPYVVSYLSEEKVSATIFLPDDKTDSPFAQISVGNYVWRAENDRFNAVCDILYDIASMITHYFQWLNDETNCGELSSRQAHQKARRVVCKYIDSGGVAY
;
A
#
# COMPACT_ATOMS: atom_id res chain seq x y z
N MET A 1 -32.49 -13.12 -14.36
CA MET A 1 -32.01 -11.94 -13.61
C MET A 1 -30.53 -11.79 -13.92
N LYS A 2 -30.08 -10.63 -14.43
CA LYS A 2 -28.69 -10.44 -14.85
C LYS A 2 -27.82 -10.20 -13.61
N ASP A 3 -26.83 -11.05 -13.41
CA ASP A 3 -25.83 -10.94 -12.36
C ASP A 3 -25.05 -9.63 -12.47
N ILE A 4 -25.10 -8.84 -11.40
CA ILE A 4 -24.57 -7.48 -11.28
C ILE A 4 -23.02 -7.45 -11.14
N TRP A 5 -22.36 -8.58 -11.41
CA TRP A 5 -20.95 -8.82 -11.07
C TRP A 5 -20.03 -8.96 -12.30
N ILE A 6 -20.56 -8.78 -13.50
CA ILE A 6 -19.74 -8.81 -14.73
C ILE A 6 -19.86 -7.45 -15.41
N SER A 7 -18.82 -6.64 -15.27
CA SER A 7 -18.53 -5.52 -16.17
C SER A 7 -17.35 -5.94 -17.03
N GLU A 8 -17.60 -6.07 -18.34
CA GLU A 8 -16.56 -6.12 -19.36
C GLU A 8 -15.98 -4.70 -19.51
N SER A 9 -14.96 -4.36 -18.72
CA SER A 9 -14.06 -3.27 -19.07
C SER A 9 -12.62 -3.64 -18.71
N PRO A 10 -11.64 -3.44 -19.62
CA PRO A 10 -10.27 -3.86 -19.40
C PRO A 10 -9.45 -2.87 -18.54
N GLU A 11 -10.09 -1.90 -17.86
CA GLU A 11 -9.42 -0.72 -17.33
C GLU A 11 -9.42 -0.60 -15.79
N ASN A 12 -8.27 -0.96 -15.20
CA ASN A 12 -7.62 -0.19 -14.11
C ASN A 12 -8.25 -0.28 -12.70
N ASN A 13 -8.12 -1.47 -12.08
CA ASN A 13 -8.34 -1.76 -10.66
C ASN A 13 -7.77 -0.69 -9.71
N GLY A 14 -8.54 -0.26 -8.69
CA GLY A 14 -8.40 1.01 -7.94
C GLY A 14 -7.14 1.31 -7.11
N ILE A 15 -6.05 0.56 -7.25
CA ILE A 15 -4.70 1.01 -6.81
C ILE A 15 -3.84 1.18 -8.07
N ARG A 16 -3.00 2.20 -8.19
CA ARG A 16 -2.01 2.32 -9.27
C ARG A 16 -0.60 2.36 -8.68
N LEU A 17 0.23 1.36 -8.98
CA LEU A 17 1.63 1.34 -8.58
C LEU A 17 2.49 2.09 -9.62
N CYS A 18 3.37 2.95 -9.14
CA CYS A 18 4.36 3.69 -9.92
C CYS A 18 5.73 3.47 -9.28
N PHE A 19 6.65 2.81 -10.00
CA PHE A 19 8.00 2.53 -9.50
C PHE A 19 9.01 3.54 -10.06
N SER A 20 9.96 3.98 -9.23
CA SER A 20 11.12 4.73 -9.69
C SER A 20 12.03 3.87 -10.59
N LYS A 21 12.91 4.52 -11.37
CA LYS A 21 13.91 3.81 -12.20
C LYS A 21 14.89 3.04 -11.29
N GLY A 22 15.42 1.92 -11.77
CA GLY A 22 16.44 1.13 -11.05
C GLY A 22 15.90 0.16 -10.00
N PHE A 23 14.59 -0.15 -10.04
CA PHE A 23 13.97 -1.07 -9.08
C PHE A 23 14.38 -2.52 -9.32
N GLU A 24 14.68 -3.26 -8.25
CA GLU A 24 14.97 -4.69 -8.33
C GLU A 24 13.74 -5.48 -8.83
N PRO A 25 13.87 -6.31 -9.87
CA PRO A 25 12.74 -7.05 -10.45
C PRO A 25 12.01 -7.96 -9.47
N GLU A 26 12.75 -8.60 -8.55
CA GLU A 26 12.19 -9.55 -7.59
C GLU A 26 11.31 -8.83 -6.56
N LEU A 27 11.84 -7.78 -5.91
CA LEU A 27 11.04 -6.94 -5.02
C LEU A 27 9.81 -6.35 -5.72
N LYS A 28 9.97 -5.90 -6.96
CA LYS A 28 8.84 -5.40 -7.76
C LYS A 28 7.76 -6.47 -7.96
N SER A 29 8.17 -7.72 -8.22
CA SER A 29 7.27 -8.86 -8.34
C SER A 29 6.48 -9.10 -7.07
N GLU A 30 7.15 -9.12 -5.90
CA GLU A 30 6.52 -9.32 -4.59
C GLU A 30 5.48 -8.23 -4.28
N ILE A 31 5.85 -6.96 -4.49
CA ILE A 31 4.94 -5.82 -4.30
C ILE A 31 3.73 -5.93 -5.23
N CYS A 32 3.96 -6.30 -6.51
CA CYS A 32 2.88 -6.46 -7.48
C CYS A 32 1.95 -7.63 -7.13
N ALA A 33 2.49 -8.75 -6.65
CA ALA A 33 1.73 -9.91 -6.22
C ALA A 33 0.85 -9.58 -5.01
N PHE A 34 1.43 -8.91 -4.00
CA PHE A 34 0.70 -8.46 -2.83
C PHE A 34 -0.44 -7.50 -3.18
N VAL A 35 -0.17 -6.48 -4.00
CA VAL A 35 -1.20 -5.52 -4.40
C VAL A 35 -2.27 -6.17 -5.28
N ARG A 36 -1.91 -7.14 -6.13
CA ARG A 36 -2.88 -7.94 -6.88
C ARG A 36 -3.79 -8.73 -5.94
N TRP A 37 -3.23 -9.37 -4.92
CA TRP A 37 -4.00 -10.09 -3.90
C TRP A 37 -4.93 -9.16 -3.13
N ILE A 38 -4.46 -7.97 -2.72
CA ILE A 38 -5.30 -6.97 -2.07
C ILE A 38 -6.46 -6.53 -2.98
N ARG A 39 -6.20 -6.23 -4.26
CA ARG A 39 -7.24 -5.81 -5.21
C ARG A 39 -8.30 -6.89 -5.43
N TRP A 40 -7.94 -8.16 -5.27
CA TRP A 40 -8.89 -9.27 -5.33
C TRP A 40 -9.76 -9.37 -4.07
N LYS A 41 -9.20 -9.04 -2.90
CA LYS A 41 -9.87 -9.16 -1.60
C LYS A 41 -10.71 -7.95 -1.22
N TYR A 42 -10.36 -6.76 -1.70
CA TYR A 42 -10.95 -5.49 -1.26
C TYR A 42 -11.38 -4.62 -2.44
N ARG A 43 -12.42 -3.80 -2.23
CA ARG A 43 -12.89 -2.83 -3.21
C ARG A 43 -12.27 -1.46 -2.98
N PHE A 44 -11.85 -0.82 -4.06
CA PHE A 44 -11.22 0.49 -4.07
C PHE A 44 -12.11 1.46 -4.86
N PRO A 45 -13.08 2.13 -4.21
CA PRO A 45 -14.02 3.03 -4.90
C PRO A 45 -13.33 4.28 -5.45
N VAL A 46 -12.29 4.76 -4.78
CA VAL A 46 -11.46 5.90 -5.23
C VAL A 46 -10.06 5.39 -5.61
N ARG A 47 -9.51 5.84 -6.74
CA ARG A 47 -8.20 5.40 -7.21
C ARG A 47 -7.07 5.89 -6.30
N LEU A 48 -6.36 4.97 -5.66
CA LEU A 48 -5.16 5.25 -4.85
C LEU A 48 -3.89 5.11 -5.70
N LYS A 49 -3.12 6.18 -5.86
CA LYS A 49 -1.79 6.11 -6.51
C LYS A 49 -0.70 5.81 -5.47
N MET A 50 0.16 4.84 -5.72
CA MET A 50 1.27 4.50 -4.82
C MET A 50 2.59 4.63 -5.56
N TYR A 51 3.43 5.56 -5.12
CA TYR A 51 4.76 5.79 -5.66
C TYR A 51 5.77 5.03 -4.82
N VAL A 52 6.38 4.01 -5.40
CA VAL A 52 7.44 3.24 -4.77
C VAL A 52 8.78 3.78 -5.27
N LYS A 53 9.56 4.28 -4.32
CA LYS A 53 10.71 5.15 -4.49
C LYS A 53 11.96 4.46 -3.95
N PHE A 54 13.06 4.47 -4.71
CA PHE A 54 14.34 3.85 -4.31
C PHE A 54 15.18 4.74 -3.36
N GLU A 55 14.67 5.91 -3.01
CA GLU A 55 15.25 6.82 -2.05
C GLU A 55 15.23 6.21 -0.62
N PRO A 56 16.18 6.56 0.27
CA PRO A 56 16.29 5.99 1.62
C PRO A 56 15.17 6.42 2.59
N TYR A 57 14.43 7.47 2.24
CA TYR A 57 13.27 7.96 2.96
C TYR A 57 12.36 8.78 2.04
N VAL A 58 11.12 8.96 2.45
CA VAL A 58 10.21 9.99 1.92
C VAL A 58 9.94 11.03 3.01
N VAL A 59 9.47 12.22 2.62
CA VAL A 59 9.13 13.28 3.57
C VAL A 59 7.63 13.24 3.83
N SER A 60 7.24 13.16 5.10
CA SER A 60 5.86 13.18 5.54
C SER A 60 5.19 14.50 5.18
N TYR A 61 3.99 14.44 4.60
CA TYR A 61 3.20 15.64 4.27
C TYR A 61 2.71 16.40 5.51
N LEU A 62 2.55 15.70 6.64
CA LEU A 62 1.98 16.27 7.86
C LEU A 62 3.05 16.80 8.82
N SER A 63 4.15 16.06 8.97
CA SER A 63 5.19 16.36 9.97
C SER A 63 6.49 16.88 9.38
N GLU A 64 6.66 16.85 8.05
CA GLU A 64 7.92 17.16 7.35
C GLU A 64 9.12 16.27 7.76
N GLU A 65 8.86 15.18 8.49
CA GLU A 65 9.88 14.24 8.94
C GLU A 65 10.22 13.19 7.88
N LYS A 66 11.41 12.61 7.99
CA LYS A 66 11.89 11.50 7.16
C LYS A 66 11.25 10.19 7.62
N VAL A 67 10.46 9.56 6.77
CA VAL A 67 9.72 8.33 7.06
C VAL A 67 9.87 7.28 5.95
N SER A 68 9.54 6.01 6.25
CA SER A 68 9.57 4.93 5.25
C SER A 68 8.37 4.98 4.30
N ALA A 69 7.21 5.44 4.77
CA ALA A 69 6.03 5.64 3.95
C ALA A 69 5.18 6.81 4.45
N THR A 70 4.48 7.46 3.52
CA THR A 70 3.52 8.52 3.81
C THR A 70 2.34 8.44 2.85
N ILE A 71 1.18 8.92 3.28
CA ILE A 71 -0.03 8.99 2.47
C ILE A 71 -0.64 10.38 2.57
N PHE A 72 -1.05 10.90 1.42
CA PHE A 72 -1.84 12.10 1.29
C PHE A 72 -3.29 11.71 1.03
N LEU A 73 -4.18 12.21 1.88
CA LEU A 73 -5.61 11.92 1.90
C LEU A 73 -6.34 13.26 1.81
N PRO A 74 -6.98 13.59 0.66
CA PRO A 74 -7.63 14.89 0.48
C PRO A 74 -8.97 14.97 1.23
N ASP A 75 -9.38 16.16 1.64
CA ASP A 75 -10.69 16.35 2.28
C ASP A 75 -11.85 16.08 1.30
N ASP A 76 -11.67 16.50 0.04
CA ASP A 76 -12.58 16.23 -1.07
C ASP A 76 -12.30 14.83 -1.64
N LYS A 77 -13.32 13.95 -1.61
CA LYS A 77 -13.22 12.57 -2.11
C LYS A 77 -13.18 12.48 -3.65
N THR A 78 -13.39 13.59 -4.37
CA THR A 78 -13.20 13.66 -5.83
C THR A 78 -11.73 13.73 -6.22
N ASP A 79 -10.87 14.24 -5.32
CA ASP A 79 -9.43 14.22 -5.50
C ASP A 79 -8.85 12.82 -5.25
N SER A 80 -7.88 12.43 -6.07
CA SER A 80 -7.26 11.11 -5.95
C SER A 80 -6.21 11.10 -4.83
N PRO A 81 -6.36 10.26 -3.78
CA PRO A 81 -5.33 10.09 -2.77
C PRO A 81 -4.09 9.45 -3.37
N PHE A 82 -2.94 9.71 -2.75
CA PHE A 82 -1.70 9.09 -3.15
C PHE A 82 -0.79 8.79 -1.97
N ALA A 83 0.00 7.73 -2.07
CA ALA A 83 1.00 7.32 -1.10
C ALA A 83 2.39 7.31 -1.72
N GLN A 84 3.41 7.53 -0.90
CA GLN A 84 4.81 7.35 -1.26
C GLN A 84 5.45 6.35 -0.30
N ILE A 85 6.22 5.41 -0.83
CA ILE A 85 6.91 4.36 -0.08
C ILE A 85 8.38 4.37 -0.50
N SER A 86 9.27 4.52 0.47
CA SER A 86 10.70 4.39 0.32
C SER A 86 11.11 2.92 0.45
N VAL A 87 11.96 2.46 -0.48
CA VAL A 87 12.60 1.15 -0.42
C VAL A 87 14.13 1.24 -0.48
N GLY A 88 14.73 2.42 -0.36
CA GLY A 88 16.19 2.58 -0.48
C GLY A 88 16.98 1.79 0.57
N ASN A 89 16.33 1.40 1.67
CA ASN A 89 16.90 0.55 2.71
C ASN A 89 16.74 -0.96 2.41
N TYR A 90 16.09 -1.35 1.32
CA TYR A 90 15.82 -2.74 1.02
C TYR A 90 17.10 -3.56 0.81
N VAL A 91 18.03 -3.05 -0.01
CA VAL A 91 19.22 -3.82 -0.41
C VAL A 91 20.02 -4.27 0.81
N TRP A 92 20.36 -3.35 1.72
CA TRP A 92 21.12 -3.69 2.93
C TRP A 92 20.34 -4.60 3.90
N ARG A 93 19.01 -4.45 3.96
CA ARG A 93 18.15 -5.32 4.80
C ARG A 93 18.07 -6.72 4.25
N ALA A 94 17.94 -6.82 2.93
CA ALA A 94 17.79 -8.08 2.22
C ALA A 94 19.06 -8.95 2.27
N GLU A 95 20.24 -8.33 2.38
CA GLU A 95 21.51 -9.04 2.64
C GLU A 95 21.51 -9.82 3.96
N ASN A 96 20.80 -9.32 4.98
CA ASN A 96 20.73 -9.95 6.30
C ASN A 96 19.53 -10.88 6.42
N ASP A 97 18.34 -10.38 6.06
CA ASP A 97 17.09 -11.12 6.14
C ASP A 97 16.11 -10.60 5.08
N ARG A 98 16.16 -11.25 3.92
CA ARG A 98 15.32 -10.92 2.79
C ARG A 98 13.83 -11.05 3.11
N PHE A 99 13.42 -12.03 3.91
CA PHE A 99 12.00 -12.25 4.23
C PHE A 99 11.44 -11.06 4.97
N ASN A 100 12.13 -10.69 6.04
CA ASN A 100 11.71 -9.58 6.87
C ASN A 100 11.81 -8.25 6.12
N ALA A 101 12.83 -8.07 5.26
CA ALA A 101 12.95 -6.89 4.41
C ALA A 101 11.75 -6.72 3.46
N VAL A 102 11.28 -7.79 2.83
CA VAL A 102 10.07 -7.76 1.98
C VAL A 102 8.84 -7.51 2.85
N CYS A 103 8.68 -8.24 3.96
CA CYS A 103 7.52 -8.10 4.85
C CYS A 103 7.35 -6.68 5.40
N ASP A 104 8.45 -5.99 5.72
CA ASP A 104 8.42 -4.59 6.17
C ASP A 104 7.86 -3.66 5.09
N ILE A 105 8.24 -3.85 3.83
CA ILE A 105 7.72 -3.06 2.71
C ILE A 105 6.22 -3.35 2.47
N LEU A 106 5.82 -4.63 2.53
CA LEU A 106 4.42 -5.01 2.40
C LEU A 106 3.59 -4.45 3.57
N TYR A 107 4.17 -4.40 4.77
CA TYR A 107 3.56 -3.81 5.95
C TYR A 107 3.34 -2.31 5.80
N ASP A 108 4.32 -1.57 5.26
CA ASP A 108 4.17 -0.14 4.97
C ASP A 108 3.04 0.10 3.96
N ILE A 109 3.01 -0.68 2.88
CA ILE A 109 1.92 -0.64 1.88
C ILE A 109 0.55 -0.93 2.53
N ALA A 110 0.46 -1.96 3.36
CA ALA A 110 -0.77 -2.35 4.04
C ALA A 110 -1.24 -1.28 5.05
N SER A 111 -0.30 -0.61 5.72
CA SER A 111 -0.60 0.49 6.65
C SER A 111 -1.22 1.66 5.89
N MET A 112 -0.65 2.03 4.74
CA MET A 112 -1.20 3.12 3.90
C MET A 112 -2.58 2.78 3.34
N ILE A 113 -2.79 1.53 2.92
CA ILE A 113 -4.10 1.06 2.46
C ILE A 113 -5.12 1.07 3.61
N THR A 114 -4.69 0.78 4.83
CA THR A 114 -5.58 0.87 6.00
C THR A 114 -5.98 2.30 6.28
N HIS A 115 -5.05 3.26 6.21
CA HIS A 115 -5.36 4.68 6.31
C HIS A 115 -6.32 5.14 5.21
N TYR A 116 -6.16 4.66 3.97
CA TYR A 116 -7.11 4.90 2.89
C TYR A 116 -8.53 4.41 3.25
N PHE A 117 -8.68 3.21 3.82
CA PHE A 117 -9.98 2.72 4.25
C PHE A 117 -10.54 3.46 5.47
N GLN A 118 -9.69 3.93 6.37
CA GLN A 118 -10.12 4.81 7.46
C GLN A 118 -10.68 6.11 6.88
N TRP A 119 -9.97 6.73 5.94
CA TRP A 119 -10.40 7.94 5.26
C TRP A 119 -11.71 7.79 4.47
N LEU A 120 -11.94 6.66 3.82
CA LEU A 120 -13.21 6.40 3.14
C LEU A 120 -14.39 6.26 4.10
N ASN A 121 -14.14 5.75 5.31
CA ASN A 121 -15.18 5.50 6.33
C ASN A 121 -15.29 6.65 7.35
N ASP A 122 -14.48 7.70 7.22
CA ASP A 122 -14.55 8.88 8.08
C ASP A 122 -15.72 9.76 7.61
N GLU A 123 -16.89 9.55 8.21
CA GLU A 123 -18.11 10.31 7.93
C GLU A 123 -18.02 11.77 8.40
N THR A 124 -17.06 12.13 9.26
CA THR A 124 -16.98 13.46 9.90
C THR A 124 -15.77 14.29 9.49
N ASN A 125 -14.84 13.76 8.67
CA ASN A 125 -13.55 14.42 8.34
C ASN A 125 -12.81 14.93 9.61
N CYS A 126 -13.08 14.34 10.77
CA CYS A 126 -12.67 14.84 12.08
C CYS A 126 -12.08 13.74 12.98
N GLY A 127 -12.08 12.48 12.53
CA GLY A 127 -11.53 11.38 13.30
C GLY A 127 -10.03 11.23 13.08
N GLU A 128 -9.21 11.46 14.12
CA GLU A 128 -7.79 11.09 14.11
C GLU A 128 -7.59 9.71 13.46
N LEU A 129 -6.94 9.68 12.30
CA LEU A 129 -6.55 8.43 11.64
C LEU A 129 -5.68 7.64 12.62
N SER A 130 -6.24 6.59 13.22
CA SER A 130 -5.53 5.87 14.27
C SER A 130 -4.37 5.07 13.68
N SER A 131 -3.16 5.62 13.75
CA SER A 131 -1.92 4.96 13.33
C SER A 131 -1.73 3.63 14.03
N ARG A 132 -2.08 3.54 15.33
CA ARG A 132 -2.04 2.28 16.08
C ARG A 132 -2.93 1.21 15.45
N GLN A 133 -4.17 1.55 15.10
CA GLN A 133 -5.07 0.60 14.45
C GLN A 133 -4.60 0.25 13.04
N ALA A 134 -4.08 1.22 12.29
CA ALA A 134 -3.54 1.02 10.95
C ALA A 134 -2.40 -0.01 10.96
N HIS A 135 -1.43 0.17 11.86
CA HIS A 135 -0.33 -0.77 12.08
C HIS A 135 -0.82 -2.17 12.50
N GLN A 136 -1.75 -2.27 13.44
CA GLN A 136 -2.28 -3.57 13.87
C GLN A 136 -3.01 -4.32 12.73
N LYS A 137 -3.82 -3.60 11.94
CA LYS A 137 -4.51 -4.18 10.78
C LYS A 137 -3.53 -4.55 9.68
N ALA A 138 -2.55 -3.70 9.39
CA ALA A 138 -1.52 -3.95 8.39
C ALA A 138 -0.77 -5.26 8.66
N ARG A 139 -0.33 -5.50 9.90
CA ARG A 139 0.29 -6.78 10.29
C ARG A 139 -0.62 -7.96 9.98
N ARG A 140 -1.89 -7.88 10.36
CA ARG A 140 -2.86 -8.95 10.09
C ARG A 140 -3.08 -9.20 8.60
N VAL A 141 -3.10 -8.15 7.77
CA VAL A 141 -3.26 -8.27 6.32
C VAL A 141 -2.03 -8.94 5.70
N VAL A 142 -0.83 -8.56 6.12
CA VAL A 142 0.42 -9.18 5.66
C VAL A 142 0.48 -10.65 6.09
N CYS A 143 0.19 -10.99 7.34
CA CYS A 143 0.13 -12.39 7.78
C CYS A 143 -0.88 -13.21 6.96
N LYS A 144 -2.08 -12.67 6.70
CA LYS A 144 -3.08 -13.35 5.85
C LYS A 144 -2.61 -13.56 4.41
N TYR A 145 -1.82 -12.64 3.87
CA TYR A 145 -1.22 -12.80 2.56
C TYR A 145 -0.22 -13.96 2.57
N ILE A 146 0.67 -13.98 3.56
CA ILE A 146 1.65 -15.06 3.79
C ILE A 146 0.95 -16.41 3.94
N ASP A 147 -0.06 -16.50 4.81
CA ASP A 147 -0.84 -17.72 5.04
C ASP A 147 -1.59 -18.20 3.78
N SER A 148 -1.90 -17.28 2.84
CA SER A 148 -2.53 -17.62 1.57
C SER A 148 -1.54 -18.11 0.49
N GLY A 149 -0.27 -18.27 0.85
CA GLY A 149 0.82 -18.66 -0.05
C GLY A 149 1.62 -17.48 -0.62
N GLY A 150 1.66 -16.34 0.09
CA GLY A 150 2.21 -15.06 -0.40
C GLY A 150 3.46 -14.52 0.32
N VAL A 151 4.59 -14.51 -0.40
CA VAL A 151 6.00 -14.52 0.06
C VAL A 151 6.42 -15.91 0.55
N ALA A 152 6.80 -16.74 -0.43
CA ALA A 152 7.47 -18.03 -0.28
C ALA A 152 8.90 -17.92 -0.83
N TYR A 153 9.87 -18.58 -0.18
CA TYR A 153 11.21 -18.82 -0.71
C TYR A 153 11.31 -20.25 -1.25
#